data_AF-A0A550GR59-F1
#
_entry.id   AF-A0A550GR59-F1
#
_cell.length_a   1.000
_cell.length_b   1.000
_cell.length_c   1.000
_cell.angle_alpha   90.00
_cell.angle_beta   90.00
_cell.angle_gamma   90.00
#
_symmetry.space_group_name_H-M   'P 1'
#
loop_
_entity.id
_entity.type
_entity.pdbx_description
1 polymer ?
#
loop_
_entity_poly.entity_id
_entity_poly.type
_entity_poly.pdbx_seq_one_letter_code
_entity_poly.pdbx_strand_id
1 'polypeptide(L)' 'MKKILLVKNEKGYKTRNIKMVQDPKKLRMMLGNLTWKILSIISEKEQYPLQIARKLGIHEQLVYYHIKKLEKAGAIFIKK' A
#
# COMPACT_ATOMS: atom_id res chain seq x y z
N MET A 1 16.47 3.80 -9.02
CA MET A 1 16.09 5.06 -9.69
C MET A 1 14.65 5.41 -9.34
N LYS A 2 14.39 6.60 -8.80
CA LYS A 2 13.03 7.13 -8.61
C LYS A 2 12.50 7.51 -10.00
N LYS A 3 11.32 6.99 -10.38
CA LYS A 3 10.65 7.37 -11.63
C LYS A 3 9.56 8.39 -11.31
N ILE A 4 9.32 9.32 -12.22
CA ILE A 4 8.30 10.37 -12.07
C ILE A 4 7.25 10.17 -13.16
N LEU A 5 5.98 10.22 -12.77
CA LEU A 5 4.83 10.23 -13.67
C LEU A 5 4.33 11.66 -13.82
N LEU A 6 4.24 12.13 -15.06
CA LEU A 6 3.59 13.39 -15.41
C LEU A 6 2.10 13.13 -15.64
N VAL A 7 1.25 13.77 -14.85
CA VAL A 7 -0.20 13.68 -14.93
C VAL A 7 -0.73 15.03 -15.39
N LYS A 8 -1.38 15.06 -16.56
CA LYS A 8 -2.04 16.25 -17.09
C LYS A 8 -3.44 16.36 -16.49
N ASN A 9 -3.74 17.49 -15.87
CA ASN A 9 -5.08 17.87 -15.43
C ASN A 9 -5.50 19.18 -16.14
N GLU A 10 -6.77 19.57 -15.98
CA GLU A 10 -7.32 20.84 -16.51
C GLU A 10 -6.51 22.08 -16.08
N LYS A 11 -5.81 22.01 -14.94
CA LYS A 11 -4.98 23.09 -14.38
C LYS A 11 -3.48 22.98 -14.73
N GLY A 12 -3.08 22.11 -15.66
CA GLY A 12 -1.68 21.91 -16.07
C GLY A 12 -1.10 20.54 -15.69
N TYR A 13 0.23 20.43 -15.61
CA TYR A 13 0.93 19.17 -15.31
C TYR A 13 1.26 19.04 -13.82
N LYS A 14 1.01 17.85 -13.26
CA LYS A 14 1.45 17.45 -11.92
C LYS A 14 2.41 16.28 -12.00
N THR A 15 3.48 16.31 -11.21
CA THR A 15 4.42 15.20 -11.07
C THR A 15 4.03 14.31 -9.91
N ARG A 16 4.12 12.99 -10.07
CA ARG A 16 4.02 12.02 -8.97
C ARG A 16 5.22 11.08 -8.99
N ASN A 17 5.77 10.80 -7.82
CA ASN A 17 6.76 9.75 -7.68
C ASN A 17 6.10 8.39 -7.86
N ILE A 18 6.68 7.54 -8.70
CA ILE A 18 6.19 6.19 -8.93
C ILE A 18 7.30 5.17 -8.73
N LYS A 19 6.89 3.97 -8.32
CA LYS A 19 7.76 2.80 -8.22
C LYS A 19 7.26 1.76 -9.22
N MET A 20 8.15 1.36 -10.13
CA MET A 20 7.84 0.26 -11.05
C MET A 20 8.06 -1.07 -10.34
N VAL A 21 7.02 -1.89 -10.29
CA VAL A 21 7.11 -3.26 -9.78
C VAL A 21 7.54 -4.15 -10.95
N GLN A 22 8.77 -4.66 -10.90
CA GLN A 22 9.32 -5.51 -11.96
C GLN A 22 8.96 -6.99 -11.80
N ASP A 23 8.74 -7.43 -10.56
CA ASP A 23 8.43 -8.82 -10.23
C ASP A 23 6.90 -9.01 -10.14
N PRO A 24 6.27 -9.76 -11.06
CA PRO A 24 4.83 -10.05 -11.02
C PRO A 24 4.39 -10.72 -9.72
N LYS A 25 5.26 -11.47 -9.04
CA LYS A 25 4.94 -12.11 -7.75
C LYS A 25 4.73 -11.07 -6.67
N LYS A 26 5.57 -10.02 -6.61
CA LYS A 26 5.39 -8.90 -5.67
C LYS A 26 4.11 -8.13 -5.94
N LEU A 27 3.81 -7.90 -7.22
CA LEU A 27 2.55 -7.26 -7.62
C LEU A 27 1.34 -8.08 -7.14
N ARG A 28 1.33 -9.39 -7.41
CA ARG A 28 0.26 -10.30 -6.99
C ARG A 28 0.05 -10.32 -5.47
N MET A 29 1.13 -10.20 -4.68
CA MET A 29 1.02 -10.14 -3.21
C MET A 29 0.24 -8.89 -2.72
N MET A 30 0.37 -7.77 -3.43
CA MET A 30 -0.30 -6.50 -3.10
C MET A 30 -1.76 -6.46 -3.54
N LEU A 31 -2.08 -7.12 -4.67
CA LEU A 31 -3.39 -7.04 -5.33
C LEU A 31 -4.47 -7.99 -4.76
N GLY A 32 -4.18 -8.73 -3.69
CA GLY A 32 -5.23 -9.51 -3.01
C GLY A 32 -6.27 -8.58 -2.36
N ASN A 33 -7.56 -8.89 -2.47
CA ASN A 33 -8.66 -8.00 -2.02
C ASN A 33 -8.45 -7.39 -0.63
N LEU A 34 -8.14 -8.22 0.38
CA LEU A 34 -7.89 -7.73 1.74
C LEU A 34 -6.58 -6.96 1.86
N THR A 35 -5.51 -7.43 1.21
CA THR A 35 -4.22 -6.71 1.19
C THR A 35 -4.38 -5.31 0.58
N TRP A 36 -5.11 -5.20 -0.52
CA TRP A 36 -5.37 -3.95 -1.21
C TRP A 36 -6.21 -3.00 -0.36
N LYS A 37 -7.26 -3.51 0.29
CA LYS A 37 -8.08 -2.71 1.22
C LYS A 37 -7.26 -2.17 2.39
N ILE A 38 -6.37 -2.98 2.96
CA ILE A 38 -5.44 -2.55 4.01
C ILE A 38 -4.47 -1.48 3.48
N LEU A 39 -3.91 -1.68 2.28
CA LEU A 39 -3.02 -0.70 1.63
C LEU A 39 -3.74 0.64 1.40
N SER A 40 -4.98 0.63 0.91
CA SER A 40 -5.78 1.85 0.72
C SER A 40 -5.98 2.60 2.04
N ILE A 41 -6.33 1.89 3.12
CA ILE A 41 -6.49 2.50 4.46
C ILE A 41 -5.19 3.17 4.93
N ILE A 42 -4.05 2.49 4.78
CA ILE A 42 -2.74 3.03 5.18
C ILE A 42 -2.29 4.19 4.26
N SER A 43 -2.71 4.19 3.00
CA SER A 43 -2.36 5.25 2.04
C SER A 43 -3.04 6.59 2.35
N GLU A 44 -4.18 6.56 3.04
CA GLU A 44 -4.87 7.76 3.52
C GLU A 44 -4.15 8.37 4.73
N LYS A 45 -3.71 7.53 5.68
CA LYS A 45 -2.96 7.94 6.87
C LYS A 45 -2.22 6.77 7.50
N GLU A 46 -1.11 7.06 8.19
CA GLU A 46 -0.41 6.07 9.02
C GLU A 46 -1.36 5.56 10.14
N GLN A 47 -1.47 4.23 10.31
CA GLN A 47 -2.36 3.60 11.30
C GLN A 47 -1.74 2.36 11.93
N TYR A 48 -2.09 2.09 13.19
CA TYR A 48 -1.71 0.87 13.87
C TYR A 48 -2.53 -0.33 13.39
N PRO A 49 -1.97 -1.55 13.37
CA PRO A 49 -2.67 -2.78 12.96
C PRO A 49 -4.01 -3.00 13.68
N LEU A 50 -4.06 -2.77 15.00
CA LEU A 50 -5.29 -2.85 15.79
C LEU A 50 -6.39 -1.90 15.29
N GLN A 51 -6.04 -0.68 14.88
CA GLN A 51 -7.02 0.29 14.37
C GLN A 51 -7.59 -0.16 13.02
N ILE A 52 -6.74 -0.73 12.15
CA ILE A 52 -7.14 -1.29 10.87
C ILE A 52 -8.06 -2.51 11.10
N ALA A 53 -7.72 -3.37 12.05
CA ALA A 53 -8.52 -4.54 12.43
C ALA A 53 -9.93 -4.13 12.88
N ARG A 54 -10.03 -3.12 13.75
CA ARG A 54 -11.31 -2.54 14.19
C ARG A 54 -12.13 -1.96 13.04
N LYS A 55 -11.49 -1.18 12.14
CA LYS A 55 -12.17 -0.58 10.97
C LYS A 55 -12.70 -1.63 9.99
N LEU A 56 -12.01 -2.76 9.89
CA LEU A 56 -12.36 -3.85 8.98
C LEU A 56 -13.23 -4.94 9.60
N GLY A 57 -13.42 -4.95 10.93
CA GLY A 57 -14.15 -5.99 11.63
C GLY A 57 -13.47 -7.37 11.55
N ILE A 58 -12.13 -7.41 11.52
CA ILE A 58 -11.35 -8.66 11.39
C ILE A 58 -10.35 -8.83 12.52
N HIS A 59 -9.83 -10.05 12.67
CA HIS A 59 -8.81 -10.35 13.67
C HIS A 59 -7.49 -9.61 13.39
N GLU A 60 -6.86 -9.06 14.43
CA GLU A 60 -5.64 -8.26 14.30
C GLU A 60 -4.47 -9.04 13.67
N GLN A 61 -4.32 -10.32 14.01
CA GLN A 61 -3.28 -11.17 13.42
C GLN A 61 -3.39 -11.29 11.89
N LEU A 62 -4.61 -11.26 11.35
CA LEU A 62 -4.83 -11.27 9.91
C LEU A 62 -4.33 -9.96 9.29
N VAL A 63 -4.53 -8.83 9.96
CA VAL A 63 -3.96 -7.54 9.54
C VAL A 63 -2.44 -7.58 9.55
N TYR A 64 -1.81 -8.09 10.62
CA TYR A 64 -0.34 -8.23 10.68
C TYR A 64 0.21 -9.06 9.52
N TYR A 65 -0.46 -10.16 9.20
CA TYR A 65 -0.10 -11.01 8.06
C TYR A 65 -0.10 -10.24 6.74
N HIS A 66 -1.14 -9.44 6.48
CA HIS A 66 -1.24 -8.62 5.26
C HIS A 66 -0.26 -7.44 5.25
N ILE A 67 0.00 -6.80 6.39
CA ILE A 67 1.04 -5.77 6.53
C ILE A 67 2.41 -6.35 6.20
N LYS A 68 2.74 -7.55 6.69
CA LYS A 68 3.99 -8.23 6.35
C LYS A 68 4.09 -8.60 4.88
N LYS A 69 2.99 -8.98 4.22
CA LYS A 69 2.96 -9.16 2.76
C LYS A 69 3.27 -7.88 2.01
N LEU A 70 2.66 -6.76 2.41
CA LEU A 70 2.90 -5.44 1.81
C LEU A 70 4.35 -4.98 2.01
N GLU A 71 4.91 -5.17 3.21
CA GLU A 71 6.31 -4.87 3.52
C GLU A 71 7.26 -5.69 2.65
N LYS A 72 7.05 -7.01 2.55
CA LYS A 72 7.85 -7.91 1.68
C LYS A 72 7.75 -7.55 0.20
N ALA A 73 6.58 -7.10 -0.25
CA ALA A 73 6.38 -6.60 -1.62
C ALA A 73 7.02 -5.21 -1.84
N GLY A 74 7.46 -4.53 -0.76
CA GLY A 74 8.04 -3.19 -0.80
C GLY A 74 7.01 -2.10 -1.08
N ALA A 75 5.74 -2.35 -0.74
CA ALA A 75 4.62 -1.41 -0.87
C ALA A 75 4.58 -0.40 0.28
N ILE A 76 4.96 -0.84 1.47
CA ILE A 76 5.00 -0.04 2.70
C ILE A 76 6.32 -0.27 3.44
N PHE A 77 6.60 0.59 4.40
CA PHE A 77 7.67 0.46 5.37
C PHE A 77 7.08 0.64 6.77
N ILE A 78 7.62 -0.07 7.75
CA ILE A 78 7.22 0.04 9.15
C ILE A 78 8.27 0.92 9.85
N LYS A 79 7.83 2.05 10.43
CA LYS A 79 8.68 2.83 11.33
C LYS A 79 8.83 2.06 12.64
N LYS A 80 10.06 1.93 13.12
CA LYS A 80 10.38 1.39 14.45
C LYS A 80 10.30 2.48 15.49
#